data_AF-Q95WN2-F1
#
_entry.id   AF-Q95WN2-F1
#
_cell.length_a   1.000
_cell.length_b   1.000
_cell.length_c   1.000
_cell.angle_alpha   90.00
_cell.angle_beta   90.00
_cell.angle_gamma   90.00
#
_symmetry.space_group_name_H-M   'P 1'
#
loop_
_entity.id
_entity.type
_entity.pdbx_description
1 polymer ?
#
loop_
_entity_poly.entity_id
_entity_poly.type
_entity_poly.pdbx_seq_one_letter_code
_entity_poly.pdbx_strand_id
1 'polypeptide(L)'
;DMESNGKYVTIAGRKVDYNTGPVVWGEPGTNGQHAFYQLIHQGTQLIPGDFIAPAVSHNPITNNLHHKLLLANFLAQTEALMKGKTEQEAKQELESSGVAADKINLLLPHKVFLGNRPTNSIVVKKISPFTLGALIAMYEHKIFTQGVIWDINSY
;
A
#
# COMPACT_ATOMS: atom_id res chain seq x y z
N ASP A 1 -11.89 12.57 -1.70
CA ASP A 1 -11.09 12.05 -2.83
C ASP A 1 -12.03 11.67 -3.96
N MET A 2 -12.71 10.51 -3.89
CA MET A 2 -13.60 10.02 -4.95
C MET A 2 -14.78 10.95 -5.27
N GLU A 3 -15.51 11.46 -4.28
CA GLU A 3 -16.62 12.41 -4.52
C GLU A 3 -16.13 13.73 -5.10
N SER A 4 -14.99 14.22 -4.61
CA SER A 4 -14.38 15.48 -5.03
C SER A 4 -13.88 15.40 -6.47
N ASN A 5 -13.02 14.42 -6.77
CA ASN A 5 -12.26 14.33 -8.02
C ASN A 5 -12.78 13.27 -9.00
N GLY A 6 -13.82 12.52 -8.65
CA GLY A 6 -14.54 11.61 -9.55
C GLY A 6 -15.41 12.37 -10.55
N LYS A 7 -14.79 13.25 -11.32
CA LYS A 7 -15.44 14.17 -12.27
C LYS A 7 -14.90 13.92 -13.67
N TYR A 8 -15.72 14.19 -14.68
CA TYR A 8 -15.40 13.96 -16.09
C TYR A 8 -15.49 15.21 -16.97
N VAL A 9 -15.77 16.37 -16.36
CA VAL A 9 -15.94 17.66 -17.04
C VAL A 9 -15.03 18.69 -16.37
N THR A 10 -14.30 19.46 -17.17
CA THR A 10 -13.43 20.53 -16.69
C THR A 10 -14.22 21.77 -16.25
N ILE A 11 -13.56 22.73 -15.59
CA ILE A 11 -14.16 24.01 -15.18
C ILE A 11 -14.73 24.78 -16.38
N ALA A 12 -14.14 24.62 -17.56
CA ALA A 12 -14.62 25.21 -18.81
C ALA A 12 -15.81 24.46 -19.46
N GLY A 13 -16.35 23.42 -18.82
CA GLY A 13 -17.51 22.66 -19.32
C GLY A 13 -17.18 21.64 -20.42
N ARG A 14 -15.89 21.33 -20.65
CA ARG A 14 -15.46 20.34 -21.66
C ARG A 14 -15.26 18.96 -21.01
N LYS A 15 -15.60 17.88 -21.72
CA LYS A 15 -15.28 16.52 -21.26
C LYS A 15 -13.77 16.28 -21.31
N VAL A 16 -13.24 15.58 -20.32
CA VAL A 16 -11.82 15.16 -20.27
C VAL A 16 -11.56 13.93 -21.14
N ASP A 17 -10.32 13.80 -21.65
CA ASP A 17 -9.80 12.63 -22.37
C ASP A 17 -8.70 11.89 -21.60
N TYR A 18 -8.56 12.20 -20.31
CA TYR A 18 -7.63 11.60 -19.36
C TYR A 18 -8.34 11.08 -18.11
N ASN A 19 -7.62 10.29 -17.31
CA ASN A 19 -8.12 9.81 -16.03
C ASN A 19 -8.09 10.90 -14.96
N THR A 20 -9.12 10.96 -14.12
CA THR A 20 -9.24 11.86 -12.96
C THR A 20 -9.15 11.07 -11.65
N GLY A 21 -10.04 11.32 -10.68
CA GLY A 21 -9.97 10.73 -9.33
C GLY A 21 -9.90 9.20 -9.33
N PRO A 22 -8.99 8.59 -8.55
CA PRO A 22 -8.89 7.14 -8.45
C PRO A 22 -9.97 6.56 -7.52
N VAL A 23 -10.20 5.24 -7.61
CA VAL A 23 -10.93 4.51 -6.57
C VAL A 23 -10.04 4.39 -5.34
N VAL A 24 -10.53 4.86 -4.20
CA VAL A 24 -9.83 4.79 -2.90
C VAL A 24 -10.42 3.66 -2.07
N TRP A 25 -9.56 2.82 -1.51
CA TRP A 25 -9.95 1.68 -0.68
C TRP A 25 -8.80 1.28 0.26
N GLY A 26 -9.10 0.50 1.31
CA GLY A 26 -8.09 0.01 2.25
C GLY A 26 -8.68 -0.49 3.58
N GLU A 27 -7.84 -1.11 4.40
CA GLU A 27 -8.15 -1.60 5.76
C GLU A 27 -6.92 -1.40 6.66
N PRO A 28 -7.07 -1.27 7.99
CA PRO A 28 -5.93 -1.21 8.91
C PRO A 28 -5.04 -2.46 8.84
N GLY A 29 -3.73 -2.25 8.97
CA GLY A 29 -2.78 -3.33 9.17
C GLY A 29 -2.86 -3.91 10.59
N THR A 30 -2.61 -5.20 10.81
CA THR A 30 -2.21 -6.22 9.83
C THR A 30 -3.40 -6.94 9.17
N ASN A 31 -4.64 -6.57 9.47
CA ASN A 31 -5.84 -7.26 8.99
C ASN A 31 -5.88 -7.34 7.46
N GLY A 32 -5.60 -6.23 6.76
CA GLY A 32 -5.55 -6.20 5.28
C GLY A 32 -4.55 -7.21 4.68
N GLN A 33 -3.48 -7.54 5.41
CA GLN A 33 -2.44 -8.48 4.95
C GLN A 33 -2.99 -9.90 4.74
N HIS A 34 -4.05 -10.25 5.47
CA HIS A 34 -4.71 -11.54 5.39
C HIS A 34 -5.97 -11.53 4.50
N ALA A 35 -6.29 -10.38 3.88
CA ALA A 35 -7.48 -10.23 3.05
C ALA A 35 -7.13 -10.05 1.57
N PHE A 36 -6.39 -9.00 1.21
CA PHE A 36 -6.21 -8.58 -0.19
C PHE A 36 -4.76 -8.33 -0.60
N TYR A 37 -3.79 -8.44 0.31
CA TYR A 37 -2.38 -8.22 -0.02
C TYR A 37 -1.83 -9.26 -1.01
N GLN A 38 -2.44 -10.45 -1.08
CA GLN A 38 -2.15 -11.43 -2.13
C GLN A 38 -2.33 -10.83 -3.53
N LEU A 39 -3.43 -10.10 -3.75
CA LEU A 39 -3.68 -9.41 -5.02
C LEU A 39 -2.70 -8.27 -5.23
N ILE A 40 -2.37 -7.51 -4.18
CA ILE A 40 -1.39 -6.42 -4.28
C ILE A 40 -0.02 -6.98 -4.69
N HIS A 41 0.42 -8.11 -4.15
CA HIS A 41 1.74 -8.70 -4.41
C HIS A 41 1.86 -9.46 -5.74
N GLN A 42 0.88 -10.30 -6.06
CA GLN A 42 0.97 -11.22 -7.20
C GLN A 42 -0.16 -11.03 -8.24
N GLY A 43 -1.08 -10.10 -8.02
CA GLY A 43 -2.09 -9.73 -9.00
C GLY A 43 -1.51 -8.96 -10.19
N THR A 44 -2.33 -8.78 -11.23
CA THR A 44 -1.91 -8.13 -12.48
C THR A 44 -2.08 -6.61 -12.48
N GLN A 45 -2.76 -6.06 -11.47
CA GLN A 45 -2.97 -4.62 -11.34
C GLN A 45 -1.83 -3.98 -10.55
N LEU A 46 -1.37 -2.81 -11.01
CA LEU A 46 -0.50 -1.94 -10.25
C LEU A 46 -1.35 -1.09 -9.30
N ILE A 47 -1.13 -1.26 -7.99
CA ILE A 47 -1.92 -0.59 -6.96
C ILE A 47 -0.94 0.18 -6.07
N PRO A 48 -0.80 1.50 -6.26
CA PRO A 48 -0.05 2.34 -5.34
C PRO A 48 -0.70 2.33 -3.96
N GLY A 49 0.12 2.24 -2.90
CA GLY A 49 -0.38 2.20 -1.52
C GLY A 49 0.34 3.17 -0.60
N ASP A 50 -0.43 3.91 0.19
CA ASP A 50 0.10 4.75 1.27
C ASP A 50 0.04 3.95 2.59
N PHE A 51 1.20 3.59 3.11
CA PHE A 51 1.35 2.92 4.40
C PHE A 51 1.57 3.98 5.47
N ILE A 52 0.70 4.01 6.49
CA ILE A 52 0.75 5.01 7.57
C ILE A 52 0.94 4.30 8.91
N ALA A 53 1.93 4.73 9.71
CA ALA A 53 2.15 4.18 11.04
C ALA A 53 2.65 5.23 12.06
N PRO A 54 2.17 5.20 13.31
CA PRO A 54 2.82 5.91 14.40
C PRO A 54 4.04 5.12 14.91
N ALA A 55 5.12 5.82 15.26
CA ALA A 55 6.32 5.22 15.89
C ALA A 55 6.11 4.86 17.38
N VAL A 56 5.12 5.48 18.03
CA VAL A 56 4.78 5.28 19.44
C VAL A 56 3.31 4.89 19.59
N SER A 57 3.08 3.73 20.21
CA SER A 57 1.74 3.25 20.58
C SER A 57 1.15 4.01 21.76
N HIS A 58 -0.18 4.10 21.80
CA HIS A 58 -0.91 4.47 23.03
C HIS A 58 -1.02 3.31 24.02
N ASN A 59 -0.82 2.07 23.54
CA ASN A 59 -0.99 0.84 24.30
C ASN A 59 0.32 0.02 24.25
N PRO A 60 1.36 0.39 25.01
CA PRO A 60 2.65 -0.32 25.03
C PRO A 60 2.57 -1.62 25.86
N ILE A 61 1.57 -2.44 25.60
CA ILE A 61 1.34 -3.72 26.29
C ILE A 61 2.45 -4.72 25.97
N THR A 62 2.71 -5.64 26.91
CA THR A 62 3.72 -6.70 26.75
C THR A 62 5.10 -6.11 26.40
N ASN A 63 5.54 -5.09 27.16
CA ASN A 63 6.79 -4.36 26.90
C ASN A 63 6.89 -3.85 25.44
N ASN A 64 5.78 -3.32 24.92
CA ASN A 64 5.66 -2.81 23.55
C ASN A 64 5.86 -3.84 22.43
N LEU A 65 5.82 -5.15 22.74
CA LEU A 65 6.03 -6.23 21.77
C LEU A 65 5.05 -6.16 20.60
N HIS A 66 3.76 -5.91 20.87
CA HIS A 66 2.73 -5.81 19.83
C HIS A 66 3.04 -4.70 18.83
N HIS A 67 3.48 -3.53 19.32
CA HIS A 67 3.81 -2.41 18.44
C HIS A 67 5.09 -2.67 17.65
N LYS A 68 6.07 -3.35 18.25
CA LYS A 68 7.28 -3.77 17.55
C LYS A 68 6.95 -4.72 16.39
N LEU A 69 6.06 -5.70 16.59
CA LEU A 69 5.61 -6.62 15.55
C LEU A 69 4.78 -5.90 14.47
N LEU A 70 3.93 -4.95 14.85
CA LEU A 70 3.19 -4.12 13.91
C LEU A 70 4.13 -3.33 12.99
N LEU A 71 5.13 -2.66 13.57
CA LEU A 71 6.10 -1.87 12.80
C LEU A 71 7.02 -2.76 11.95
N ALA A 72 7.38 -3.95 12.43
CA ALA A 72 8.12 -4.92 11.63
C ALA A 72 7.32 -5.32 10.37
N ASN A 73 6.02 -5.60 10.52
CA ASN A 73 5.14 -5.89 9.39
C ASN A 73 4.96 -4.69 8.46
N PHE A 74 4.81 -3.48 8.99
CA PHE A 74 4.73 -2.24 8.20
C PHE A 74 5.95 -2.10 7.27
N LEU A 75 7.16 -2.23 7.81
CA LEU A 75 8.41 -2.10 7.04
C LEU A 75 8.59 -3.27 6.06
N ALA A 76 8.35 -4.50 6.51
CA ALA A 76 8.53 -5.70 5.71
C ALA A 76 7.59 -5.72 4.49
N GLN A 77 6.36 -5.22 4.63
CA GLN A 77 5.42 -5.19 3.50
C GLN A 77 5.87 -4.24 2.39
N THR A 78 6.30 -3.03 2.72
CA THR A 78 6.79 -2.08 1.71
C THR A 78 8.10 -2.54 1.09
N GLU A 79 8.97 -3.18 1.88
CA GLU A 79 10.19 -3.80 1.37
C GLU A 79 9.89 -4.94 0.40
N ALA A 80 8.96 -5.85 0.76
CA ALA A 80 8.57 -6.97 -0.09
C ALA A 80 7.93 -6.50 -1.40
N LEU A 81 7.09 -5.45 -1.37
CA LEU A 81 6.50 -4.86 -2.56
C LEU A 81 7.56 -4.24 -3.49
N MET A 82 8.61 -3.65 -2.92
CA MET A 82 9.73 -3.10 -3.69
C MET A 82 10.62 -4.21 -4.27
N LYS A 83 11.11 -5.12 -3.44
CA LYS A 83 12.14 -6.11 -3.82
C LYS A 83 11.58 -7.29 -4.59
N GLY A 84 10.40 -7.78 -4.21
CA GLY A 84 9.91 -9.07 -4.67
C GLY A 84 10.77 -10.24 -4.15
N LYS A 85 10.75 -11.34 -4.91
CA LYS A 85 11.50 -12.57 -4.68
C LYS A 85 11.75 -13.22 -6.03
N THR A 86 13.00 -13.32 -6.42
CA THR A 86 13.44 -13.87 -7.70
C THR A 86 13.20 -15.38 -7.78
N GLU A 87 13.23 -15.92 -9.00
CA GLU A 87 13.16 -17.37 -9.22
C GLU A 87 14.29 -18.13 -8.53
N GLN A 88 15.50 -17.58 -8.50
CA GLN A 88 16.65 -18.22 -7.85
C GLN A 88 16.45 -18.30 -6.33
N GLU A 89 16.02 -17.22 -5.70
CA GLU A 89 15.72 -17.18 -4.26
C GLU A 89 14.56 -18.13 -3.91
N ALA A 90 13.47 -18.10 -4.68
CA ALA A 90 12.33 -18.98 -4.48
C ALA A 90 12.70 -20.47 -4.64
N LYS A 91 13.57 -20.80 -5.60
CA LYS A 91 14.05 -22.17 -5.81
C LYS A 91 14.90 -22.64 -4.63
N GLN A 92 15.86 -21.82 -4.17
CA GLN A 92 16.68 -22.15 -3.00
C GLN A 92 15.82 -22.35 -1.75
N GLU A 93 14.78 -21.55 -1.55
CA GLU A 93 13.85 -21.71 -0.43
C GLU A 93 13.04 -23.03 -0.51
N LEU A 94 12.56 -23.41 -1.71
CA LEU A 94 11.86 -24.68 -1.91
C LEU A 94 12.77 -25.89 -1.66
N GLU A 95 14.02 -25.85 -2.15
CA GLU A 95 15.02 -26.90 -1.96
C GLU A 95 15.38 -27.08 -0.48
N SER A 96 15.67 -25.97 0.22
CA SER A 96 15.98 -25.97 1.66
C SER A 96 14.81 -26.37 2.55
N SER A 97 13.57 -26.20 2.09
CA SER A 97 12.36 -26.64 2.77
C SER A 97 12.08 -28.14 2.60
N GLY A 98 12.93 -28.88 1.87
CA GLY A 98 12.82 -30.32 1.66
C GLY A 98 11.74 -30.73 0.64
N VAL A 99 11.34 -29.81 -0.25
CA VAL A 99 10.39 -30.14 -1.34
C VAL A 99 11.09 -31.07 -2.35
N ALA A 100 10.41 -32.15 -2.72
CA ALA A 100 10.93 -33.10 -3.70
C ALA A 100 11.17 -32.44 -5.08
N ALA A 101 12.25 -32.82 -5.76
CA ALA A 101 12.72 -32.17 -6.97
C ALA A 101 11.70 -32.18 -8.12
N ASP A 102 10.89 -33.24 -8.21
CA ASP A 102 9.78 -33.36 -9.16
C ASP A 102 8.68 -32.31 -8.94
N LYS A 103 8.47 -31.85 -7.69
CA LYS A 103 7.47 -30.84 -7.33
C LYS A 103 7.99 -29.41 -7.39
N ILE A 104 9.31 -29.20 -7.36
CA ILE A 104 9.91 -27.85 -7.37
C ILE A 104 9.51 -27.10 -8.64
N ASN A 105 9.62 -27.75 -9.81
CA ASN A 105 9.29 -27.12 -11.08
C ASN A 105 7.82 -26.67 -11.17
N LEU A 106 6.92 -27.38 -10.48
CA LEU A 106 5.50 -27.02 -10.42
C LEU A 106 5.24 -25.85 -9.47
N LEU A 107 5.93 -25.79 -8.32
CA LEU A 107 5.67 -24.79 -7.28
C LEU A 107 6.41 -23.47 -7.51
N LEU A 108 7.55 -23.52 -8.19
CA LEU A 108 8.45 -22.38 -8.37
C LEU A 108 7.75 -21.14 -8.95
N PRO A 109 6.97 -21.22 -10.05
CA PRO A 109 6.33 -20.04 -10.64
C PRO A 109 5.35 -19.33 -9.69
N HIS A 110 4.74 -20.08 -8.76
CA HIS A 110 3.79 -19.54 -7.78
C HIS A 110 4.47 -18.85 -6.59
N LYS A 111 5.77 -19.08 -6.39
CA LYS A 111 6.58 -18.54 -5.28
C LYS A 111 7.41 -17.32 -5.68
N VAL A 112 7.43 -16.96 -6.96
CA VAL A 112 8.07 -15.75 -7.46
C VAL A 112 7.21 -14.53 -7.15
N PHE A 113 7.85 -13.46 -6.69
CA PHE A 113 7.23 -12.15 -6.48
C PHE A 113 7.96 -11.15 -7.36
N LEU A 114 7.25 -10.48 -8.26
CA LEU A 114 7.89 -9.58 -9.23
C LEU A 114 8.49 -8.32 -8.61
N GLY A 115 8.03 -7.93 -7.41
CA GLY A 115 8.44 -6.67 -6.79
C GLY A 115 8.05 -5.47 -7.65
N ASN A 116 8.83 -4.38 -7.54
CA ASN A 116 8.64 -3.13 -8.28
C ASN A 116 7.21 -2.55 -8.17
N ARG A 117 6.61 -2.66 -6.98
CA ARG A 117 5.28 -2.13 -6.67
C ARG A 117 5.42 -0.93 -5.73
N PRO A 118 4.99 0.28 -6.14
CA PRO A 118 5.29 1.51 -5.42
C PRO A 118 4.43 1.67 -4.18
N THR A 119 5.05 2.16 -3.11
CA THR A 119 4.39 2.54 -1.86
C THR A 119 4.98 3.82 -1.30
N ASN A 120 4.17 4.66 -0.65
CA ASN A 120 4.68 5.69 0.26
C ASN A 120 4.61 5.17 1.69
N SER A 121 5.64 5.49 2.50
CA SER A 121 5.64 5.20 3.93
C SER A 121 5.60 6.50 4.72
N ILE A 122 4.45 6.80 5.33
CA ILE A 122 4.22 8.00 6.13
C ILE A 122 4.32 7.61 7.61
N VAL A 123 5.40 8.02 8.25
CA VAL A 123 5.64 7.74 9.68
C VAL A 123 5.46 9.01 10.48
N VAL A 124 4.62 8.94 11.52
CA VAL A 124 4.45 10.02 12.49
C VAL A 124 4.92 9.57 13.87
N LYS A 125 5.26 10.51 14.77
CA LYS A 125 5.73 10.12 16.11
C LYS A 125 4.68 9.35 16.91
N LYS A 126 3.45 9.86 16.95
CA LYS A 126 2.30 9.30 17.68
C LYS A 126 1.02 9.86 17.07
N ILE A 127 -0.08 9.12 17.07
CA ILE A 127 -1.41 9.64 16.67
C ILE A 127 -1.98 10.47 17.82
N SER A 128 -1.85 11.78 17.77
CA SER A 128 -2.49 12.73 18.68
C SER A 128 -3.55 13.52 17.92
N PRO A 129 -4.43 14.30 18.58
CA PRO A 129 -5.38 15.16 17.88
C PRO A 129 -4.70 16.08 16.85
N PHE A 130 -3.53 16.62 17.20
CA PHE A 130 -2.74 17.46 16.31
C PHE A 130 -2.23 16.70 15.09
N THR A 131 -1.57 15.55 15.27
CA THR A 131 -1.01 14.81 14.12
C THR A 131 -2.09 14.18 13.26
N LEU A 132 -3.23 13.77 13.85
CA LEU A 132 -4.39 13.32 13.10
C LEU A 132 -4.96 14.45 12.23
N GLY A 133 -5.15 15.64 12.79
CA GLY A 133 -5.60 16.81 12.03
C GLY A 133 -4.65 17.17 10.89
N ALA A 134 -3.34 17.13 11.14
CA ALA A 134 -2.34 17.36 10.10
C ALA A 134 -2.37 16.32 8.98
N LEU A 135 -2.56 15.03 9.30
CA LEU A 135 -2.71 13.96 8.31
C LEU A 135 -3.96 14.15 7.45
N ILE A 136 -5.09 14.52 8.05
CA ILE A 136 -6.33 14.78 7.33
C ILE A 136 -6.12 15.96 6.36
N ALA A 137 -5.63 17.10 6.85
CA ALA A 137 -5.38 18.28 6.04
C ALA A 137 -4.38 18.03 4.90
N MET A 138 -3.37 17.18 5.13
CA MET A 138 -2.44 16.76 4.09
C MET A 138 -3.16 16.07 2.92
N TYR A 139 -4.10 15.16 3.20
CA TYR A 139 -4.89 14.51 2.15
C TYR A 139 -5.92 15.45 1.50
N GLU A 140 -6.51 16.39 2.25
CA GLU A 140 -7.36 17.43 1.66
C GLU A 140 -6.60 18.27 0.64
N HIS A 141 -5.37 18.68 0.95
CA HIS A 141 -4.53 19.43 0.03
C HIS A 141 -3.99 18.59 -1.14
N LYS A 142 -3.75 17.28 -0.94
CA LYS A 142 -3.49 16.34 -2.04
C LYS A 142 -4.67 16.33 -3.02
N ILE A 143 -5.89 16.15 -2.51
CA ILE A 143 -7.12 16.08 -3.32
C ILE A 143 -7.32 17.40 -4.08
N PHE A 144 -7.17 18.54 -3.40
CA PHE A 144 -7.24 19.87 -4.01
C PHE A 144 -6.21 20.03 -5.14
N THR A 145 -4.95 19.70 -4.86
CA THR A 145 -3.86 19.83 -5.84
C THR A 145 -4.11 18.99 -7.09
N GLN A 146 -4.58 17.75 -6.92
CA GLN A 146 -4.98 16.89 -8.03
C GLN A 146 -6.11 17.50 -8.86
N GLY A 147 -7.15 18.04 -8.21
CA GLY A 147 -8.27 18.68 -8.90
C GLY A 147 -7.86 19.89 -9.72
N VAL A 148 -6.98 20.73 -9.17
CA VAL A 148 -6.40 21.90 -9.87
C VAL A 148 -5.58 21.46 -11.09
N ILE A 149 -4.73 20.43 -10.94
CA ILE A 149 -3.92 19.90 -12.05
C ILE A 149 -4.81 19.35 -13.17
N TRP A 150 -5.92 18.70 -12.82
CA TRP A 150 -6.87 18.14 -13.77
C TRP A 150 -7.91 19.15 -14.30
N ASP A 151 -7.81 20.44 -13.96
CA ASP A 151 -8.78 21.46 -14.38
C ASP A 151 -10.25 21.08 -14.06
N ILE A 152 -10.49 20.36 -12.96
CA ILE A 152 -11.83 19.95 -12.52
C ILE A 152 -12.24 20.71 -11.26
N ASN A 153 -13.55 20.85 -11.07
CA ASN A 153 -14.07 21.39 -9.83
C ASN A 153 -14.22 20.28 -8.76
N SER A 154 -13.30 20.29 -7.78
CA SER A 154 -13.32 19.38 -6.63
C SER A 154 -14.48 19.63 -5.65
N TYR A 155 -15.20 20.76 -5.76
CA TYR A 155 -16.22 21.21 -4.81
C TYR A 155 -17.55 21.58 -5.47
#